data_AF-A0A9D3MK99-F1
#
_entry.id   AF-A0A9D3MK99-F1
#
_cell.length_a   1.000
_cell.length_b   1.000
_cell.length_c   1.000
_cell.angle_alpha   90.00
_cell.angle_beta   90.00
_cell.angle_gamma   90.00
#
_symmetry.space_group_name_H-M   'P 1'
#
loop_
_entity.id
_entity.type
_entity.pdbx_description
1 polymer ?
#
loop_
_entity_poly.entity_id
_entity_poly.type
_entity_poly.pdbx_seq_one_letter_code
_entity_poly.pdbx_strand_id
1 'polypeptide(L)'
;MSDSRKLAVLAALFVIFGCVASDIRRPTKVTTRCCESVSSMIPKKIRDEIISYTHQNALGPCVHAIIFQTKNNGKVCTDPNARWVPKKLKELQKQS
;
A
#
# COMPACT_ATOMS: atom_id res chain seq x y z
N MET A 1 10.19 22.19 -54.77
CA MET A 1 9.12 22.78 -53.93
C MET A 1 8.25 21.74 -53.20
N SER A 2 8.06 20.53 -53.75
CA SER A 2 7.21 19.48 -53.15
C SER A 2 7.88 18.73 -51.98
N ASP A 3 9.17 18.39 -52.10
CA ASP A 3 9.86 17.55 -51.11
C ASP A 3 10.20 18.29 -49.82
N SER A 4 10.55 19.58 -49.90
CA SER A 4 10.77 20.44 -48.73
C SER A 4 9.50 20.60 -47.88
N ARG A 5 8.32 20.62 -48.51
CA ARG A 5 7.02 20.67 -47.81
C ARG A 5 6.72 19.35 -47.11
N LYS A 6 7.00 18.21 -47.75
CA LYS A 6 6.85 16.87 -47.15
C LYS A 6 7.79 16.67 -45.96
N LEU A 7 9.05 17.09 -46.09
CA LEU A 7 10.04 17.03 -45.01
C LEU A 7 9.62 17.91 -43.82
N ALA A 8 9.11 19.11 -44.07
CA ALA A 8 8.60 19.99 -43.01
C ALA A 8 7.39 19.39 -42.28
N VAL A 9 6.47 18.75 -43.01
CA VAL A 9 5.29 18.08 -42.42
C VAL A 9 5.71 16.88 -41.58
N LEU A 10 6.64 16.06 -42.06
CA LEU A 10 7.16 14.91 -41.31
C LEU A 10 7.88 15.34 -40.02
N ALA A 11 8.70 16.41 -40.10
CA ALA A 11 9.37 16.97 -38.94
C ALA A 11 8.35 17.51 -37.91
N ALA A 12 7.30 18.21 -38.36
CA ALA A 12 6.24 18.71 -37.48
C ALA A 12 5.49 17.58 -36.76
N LEU A 13 5.19 16.48 -37.47
CA LEU A 13 4.53 15.31 -36.87
C LEU A 13 5.37 14.63 -35.79
N PHE A 14 6.69 14.51 -36.00
CA PHE A 14 7.61 13.94 -35.00
C PHE A 14 7.71 14.80 -33.74
N VAL A 15 7.72 16.12 -33.87
CA VAL A 15 7.75 17.05 -32.72
C VAL A 15 6.46 16.97 -31.90
N ILE A 16 5.30 16.90 -32.57
CA ILE A 16 3.99 16.79 -31.89
C ILE A 16 3.87 15.45 -31.13
N PHE A 17 4.36 14.35 -31.72
CA PHE A 17 4.32 13.02 -31.09
C PHE A 17 5.33 12.88 -29.93
N GLY A 18 6.45 13.60 -29.97
CA GLY A 18 7.41 13.65 -28.87
C GLY A 18 6.91 14.39 -27.62
N CYS A 19 6.11 15.44 -27.81
CA CYS A 19 5.57 16.25 -26.71
C CYS A 19 4.50 15.53 -25.86
N VAL A 20 3.78 14.56 -26.41
CA VAL A 20 2.72 13.83 -25.68
C VAL A 20 3.28 12.71 -24.78
N ALA A 21 4.58 12.38 -24.90
CA ALA A 21 5.22 11.31 -24.13
C ALA A 21 5.86 11.78 -22.81
N SER A 22 5.94 13.08 -22.56
CA SER A 22 6.64 13.63 -21.38
C SER A 22 5.82 13.66 -20.09
N ASP A 23 4.52 13.37 -20.14
CA ASP A 23 3.66 13.27 -18.95
C ASP A 23 3.62 11.85 -18.37
N ILE A 24 4.77 11.17 -18.32
CA ILE A 24 4.94 10.03 -17.41
C ILE A 24 4.91 10.63 -16.00
N ARG A 25 3.72 10.69 -15.41
CA ARG A 25 3.49 11.02 -14.01
C ARG A 25 4.31 10.07 -13.14
N ARG A 26 5.57 10.41 -12.86
CA ARG A 26 6.35 9.76 -11.82
C ARG A 26 5.57 9.98 -10.53
N PRO A 27 5.11 8.93 -9.83
CA PRO A 27 4.54 9.13 -8.50
C PRO A 27 5.66 9.70 -7.61
N THR A 28 5.60 11.01 -7.33
CA THR A 28 6.68 11.76 -6.67
C THR A 28 6.84 11.42 -5.18
N LYS A 29 5.98 10.55 -4.64
CA LYS A 29 6.07 10.06 -3.27
C LYS A 29 5.33 8.73 -3.14
N VAL A 30 6.07 7.64 -3.00
CA VAL A 30 5.48 6.36 -2.60
C VAL A 30 5.25 6.46 -1.09
N THR A 31 4.08 6.96 -0.67
CA THR A 31 3.67 6.86 0.74
C THR A 31 3.31 5.40 1.02
N THR A 32 4.30 4.62 1.43
CA THR A 32 4.07 3.27 1.97
C THR A 32 3.17 3.42 3.20
N ARG A 33 1.90 3.03 3.08
CA ARG A 33 0.97 3.01 4.21
C ARG A 33 1.31 1.79 5.07
N CYS A 34 2.05 2.01 6.15
CA CYS A 34 2.42 0.99 7.12
C CYS A 34 2.08 1.45 8.54
N CYS A 35 2.13 0.53 9.49
CA CYS A 35 2.03 0.89 10.91
C CYS A 35 3.34 1.55 11.36
N GLU A 36 3.26 2.81 11.78
CA GLU A 36 4.35 3.55 12.44
C GLU A 36 4.32 3.38 13.97
N SER A 37 3.16 3.01 14.51
CA SER A 37 2.96 2.72 15.93
C SER A 37 2.04 1.52 16.12
N VAL A 38 2.15 0.86 17.27
CA VAL A 38 1.32 -0.30 17.64
C VAL A 38 0.60 -0.04 18.95
N SER A 39 -0.60 -0.63 19.09
CA SER A 39 -1.28 -0.70 20.39
C SER A 39 -1.19 -2.11 20.97
N SER A 40 -0.86 -2.21 22.26
CA SER A 40 -0.89 -3.47 23.00
C SER A 40 -2.30 -3.83 23.49
N MET A 41 -3.20 -2.85 23.59
CA MET A 41 -4.56 -3.03 24.09
C MET A 41 -5.57 -2.45 23.11
N ILE A 42 -6.55 -3.26 22.73
CA ILE A 42 -7.67 -2.84 21.90
C ILE A 42 -8.99 -3.29 22.53
N PRO A 43 -10.10 -2.55 22.31
CA PRO A 43 -11.41 -2.89 22.85
C PRO A 43 -11.83 -4.32 22.48
N LYS A 44 -12.50 -5.00 23.42
CA LYS A 44 -12.95 -6.38 23.22
C LYS A 44 -13.86 -6.52 21.99
N LYS A 45 -14.77 -5.56 21.78
CA LYS A 45 -15.64 -5.48 20.59
C LYS A 45 -14.86 -5.58 19.27
N ILE A 46 -13.71 -4.89 19.18
CA ILE A 46 -12.86 -4.93 17.98
C ILE A 46 -12.19 -6.29 17.84
N ARG A 47 -11.76 -6.93 18.93
CA ARG A 47 -11.15 -8.28 18.89
C ARG A 47 -12.11 -9.35 18.38
N ASP A 48 -13.39 -9.21 18.70
CA ASP A 48 -14.45 -10.13 18.27
C ASP A 48 -14.81 -9.94 16.78
N GLU A 49 -14.47 -8.78 16.21
CA GLU A 49 -14.67 -8.44 14.79
C GLU A 49 -13.47 -8.81 13.90
N ILE A 50 -12.37 -9.34 14.44
CA ILE A 50 -11.17 -9.73 13.66
C ILE A 50 -11.48 -10.94 12.80
N ILE A 51 -11.20 -10.83 11.50
CA ILE A 51 -11.40 -11.89 10.49
C ILE A 51 -10.10 -12.46 9.93
N SER A 52 -9.04 -11.65 9.90
CA SER A 52 -7.75 -12.08 9.37
C SER A 52 -6.63 -11.22 9.94
N TYR A 53 -5.38 -11.63 9.67
CA TYR A 53 -4.22 -10.88 10.11
C TYR A 53 -3.17 -10.83 8.99
N THR A 54 -2.27 -9.87 9.10
CA THR A 54 -1.09 -9.74 8.25
C THR A 54 0.09 -9.35 9.11
N HIS A 55 1.23 -9.97 8.86
CA HIS A 55 2.47 -9.66 9.55
C HIS A 55 3.21 -8.54 8.83
N GLN A 56 3.59 -7.50 9.56
CA GLN A 56 4.38 -6.39 9.06
C GLN A 56 5.78 -6.44 9.68
N ASN A 57 6.79 -6.56 8.82
CA ASN A 57 8.19 -6.42 9.22
C ASN A 57 8.54 -4.94 9.43
N ALA A 58 9.46 -4.67 10.36
CA ALA A 58 9.96 -3.32 10.55
C ALA A 58 10.80 -2.89 9.35
N LEU A 59 10.55 -1.68 8.83
CA LEU A 59 11.28 -1.12 7.69
C LEU A 59 11.15 0.41 7.67
N GLY A 60 12.26 1.12 7.86
CA GLY A 60 12.26 2.59 7.88
C GLY A 60 11.33 3.13 8.98
N PRO A 61 10.33 3.98 8.66
CA PRO A 61 9.37 4.48 9.65
C PRO A 61 8.38 3.41 10.14
N CYS A 62 8.30 2.25 9.47
CA CYS A 62 7.38 1.18 9.82
C CYS A 62 7.92 0.35 10.99
N VAL A 63 7.10 0.16 12.01
CA VAL A 63 7.42 -0.71 13.15
C VAL A 63 7.00 -2.16 12.89
N HIS A 64 7.55 -3.08 13.69
CA HIS A 64 7.12 -4.47 13.68
C HIS A 64 5.69 -4.58 14.23
N ALA A 65 4.74 -5.11 13.46
CA ALA A 65 3.33 -5.11 13.83
C ALA A 65 2.58 -6.34 13.32
N ILE A 66 1.55 -6.74 14.06
CA ILE A 66 0.47 -7.58 13.55
C ILE A 66 -0.69 -6.66 13.16
N ILE A 67 -1.06 -6.68 11.88
CA ILE A 67 -2.19 -5.92 11.36
C ILE A 67 -3.40 -6.83 11.34
N PHE A 68 -4.36 -6.59 12.23
CA PHE A 68 -5.63 -7.30 12.18
C PHE A 68 -6.60 -6.60 11.23
N GLN A 69 -7.27 -7.39 10.38
CA GLN A 69 -8.41 -6.92 9.59
C GLN A 69 -9.70 -7.25 10.32
N THR A 70 -10.59 -6.27 10.42
CA THR A 70 -11.92 -6.42 11.01
C THR A 70 -13.00 -6.58 9.93
N LYS A 71 -14.17 -7.09 10.30
CA LYS A 71 -15.33 -7.25 9.40
C LYS A 71 -15.72 -5.98 8.67
N ASN A 72 -15.56 -4.82 9.31
CA ASN A 72 -15.94 -3.51 8.77
C ASN A 72 -14.82 -2.85 7.93
N ASN A 73 -13.94 -3.65 7.31
CA ASN A 73 -12.76 -3.19 6.57
C ASN A 73 -11.78 -2.31 7.39
N GLY A 74 -11.85 -2.39 8.72
CA GLY A 74 -10.93 -1.70 9.61
C GLY A 74 -9.59 -2.45 9.69
N LYS A 75 -8.48 -1.72 9.68
CA LYS A 75 -7.15 -2.26 9.96
C LYS A 75 -6.66 -1.74 11.30
N VAL A 76 -6.15 -2.64 12.14
CA VAL A 76 -5.67 -2.30 13.48
C VAL A 76 -4.23 -2.79 13.64
N CYS A 77 -3.33 -1.84 13.89
CA CYS A 77 -1.92 -2.10 14.17
C CYS A 77 -1.75 -2.54 15.62
N THR A 78 -1.25 -3.75 15.85
CA THR A 78 -1.10 -4.31 17.19
C THR A 78 0.32 -4.79 17.46
N ASP A 79 0.71 -4.69 18.74
CA ASP A 79 2.02 -5.15 19.20
C ASP A 79 2.05 -6.69 19.15
N PRO A 80 2.98 -7.31 18.40
CA PRO A 80 3.14 -8.76 18.35
C PRO A 80 3.35 -9.40 19.73
N ASN A 81 3.88 -8.65 20.70
CA ASN A 81 4.18 -9.13 22.04
C ASN A 81 3.00 -8.99 23.03
N ALA A 82 1.89 -8.38 22.61
CA ALA A 82 0.72 -8.25 23.49
C ALA A 82 0.16 -9.63 23.85
N ARG A 83 -0.10 -9.87 25.15
CA ARG A 83 -0.46 -11.21 25.69
C ARG A 83 -1.61 -11.92 24.97
N TRP A 84 -2.55 -11.17 24.40
CA TRP A 84 -3.73 -11.71 23.72
C TRP A 84 -3.48 -12.05 22.24
N VAL A 85 -2.45 -11.46 21.63
CA VAL A 85 -2.16 -11.58 20.19
C VAL A 85 -1.80 -13.02 19.80
N PRO A 86 -0.86 -13.71 20.49
CA PRO A 86 -0.53 -15.10 20.14
C PRO A 86 -1.73 -16.05 20.22
N LYS A 87 -2.62 -15.84 21.19
CA LYS A 87 -3.85 -16.63 21.30
C LYS A 87 -4.77 -16.39 20.10
N LYS A 88 -4.98 -15.12 19.72
CA LYS A 88 -5.83 -14.76 18.59
C LYS A 88 -5.27 -15.25 17.25
N LEU A 89 -3.95 -15.20 17.06
CA LEU A 89 -3.29 -15.73 15.86
C LEU A 89 -3.53 -17.23 15.71
N LYS A 90 -3.40 -18.02 16.79
CA LYS A 90 -3.71 -19.45 16.79
C LYS A 90 -5.17 -19.75 16.45
N GLU A 91 -6.10 -18.95 16.97
CA GLU A 91 -7.53 -19.08 16.65
C GLU A 91 -7.78 -18.86 15.14
N LEU A 92 -7.15 -17.84 14.54
CA LEU A 92 -7.28 -17.54 13.11
C LEU A 92 -6.59 -18.56 12.21
N GLN A 93 -5.45 -19.11 12.62
CA GLN A 93 -4.77 -20.17 11.86
C GLN A 93 -5.57 -21.46 11.79
N LYS A 94 -6.33 -21.80 12.84
CA LYS A 94 -7.21 -22.98 12.85
C LYS A 94 -8.42 -22.85 11.92
N GLN A 95 -8.73 -21.63 11.47
CA GLN A 95 -9.87 -21.33 10.60
C GLN A 95 -9.50 -21.27 9.11
N SER A 96 -8.20 -21.36 8.79
CA SER A 96 -7.66 -21.50 7.44
C SER A 96 -7.58 -22.96 7.01
#